data_AF-A0A2G9M9W0-F1
#
_entry.id   AF-A0A2G9M9W0-F1
#
_cell.length_a   1.000
_cell.length_b   1.000
_cell.length_c   1.000
_cell.angle_alpha   90.00
_cell.angle_beta   90.00
_cell.angle_gamma   90.00
#
_symmetry.space_group_name_H-M   'P 1'
#
loop_
_entity.id
_entity.type
_entity.pdbx_description
1 polymer ?
#
loop_
_entity_poly.entity_id
_entity_poly.type
_entity_poly.pdbx_seq_one_letter_code
_entity_poly.pdbx_strand_id
1 'polypeptide(L)' 'MSTKTITLSEDAYQRLVSLKQTKESFSDVVRRITTKKPLTAFAGLLTETEATKVEKAIQKGRARSRERALKLKSEFQS' A
#
# COMPACT_ATOMS: atom_id res chain seq x y z
N MET A 1 19.78 20.34 -15.75
CA MET A 1 19.49 19.07 -15.04
C MET A 1 20.48 18.02 -15.49
N SER A 2 21.17 17.36 -14.56
CA SER A 2 22.01 16.21 -14.91
C SER A 2 21.13 14.99 -15.16
N THR A 3 21.27 14.34 -16.30
CA THR A 3 20.63 13.05 -16.57
C THR A 3 21.61 11.92 -16.25
N LYS A 4 21.08 10.81 -15.74
CA LYS A 4 21.81 9.55 -15.62
C LYS A 4 20.99 8.48 -16.32
N THR A 5 21.66 7.63 -17.09
CA THR A 5 21.04 6.51 -17.79
C THR A 5 21.21 5.26 -16.94
N ILE A 6 20.12 4.51 -16.76
CA ILE A 6 20.13 3.20 -16.11
C ILE A 6 19.56 2.17 -17.07
N THR A 7 20.10 0.97 -17.04
CA THR A 7 19.55 -0.17 -17.78
C THR A 7 18.53 -0.87 -16.89
N LEU A 8 17.37 -1.20 -17.46
CA LEU A 8 16.28 -1.90 -16.76
C LEU A 8 16.07 -3.24 -17.45
N SER A 9 15.69 -4.26 -16.68
CA SER A 9 15.11 -5.48 -17.25
C SER A 9 13.77 -5.13 -17.90
N GLU A 10 13.37 -5.95 -18.88
CA GLU A 10 12.12 -5.72 -19.62
C GLU A 10 10.90 -5.69 -18.68
N ASP A 11 10.85 -6.61 -17.70
CA ASP A 11 9.75 -6.66 -16.73
C ASP A 11 9.70 -5.41 -15.84
N ALA A 12 10.86 -4.86 -15.44
CA ALA A 12 10.93 -3.63 -14.67
C ALA A 12 10.46 -2.41 -15.49
N TYR A 13 10.82 -2.36 -16.78
CA TYR A 13 10.34 -1.32 -17.68
C TYR A 13 8.82 -1.39 -17.86
N GLN A 14 8.25 -2.57 -18.10
CA GLN A 14 6.80 -2.75 -18.26
C GLN A 14 6.03 -2.32 -17.00
N ARG A 15 6.54 -2.64 -15.81
CA ARG A 15 5.97 -2.16 -14.54
C ARG A 15 5.92 -0.62 -14.47
N LEU A 16 6.97 0.07 -14.93
CA LEU A 16 6.98 1.53 -14.97
C LEU A 16 5.97 2.08 -15.99
N VAL A 17 5.81 1.42 -17.14
CA VAL A 17 4.81 1.79 -18.16
C VAL A 17 3.40 1.66 -17.58
N SER A 18 3.08 0.56 -16.90
CA SER A 18 1.75 0.37 -16.29
C SER A 18 1.43 1.38 -15.20
N LEU A 19 2.44 1.96 -14.54
CA LEU A 19 2.27 2.97 -13.50
C LEU A 19 2.19 4.41 -14.03
N LYS A 20 2.55 4.64 -15.30
CA LYS A 20 2.65 5.97 -15.90
C LYS A 20 1.27 6.56 -16.14
N GLN A 21 1.04 7.78 -15.64
CA GLN A 21 -0.19 8.54 -15.88
C GLN A 21 -0.12 9.33 -17.19
N THR A 22 -1.27 9.81 -17.67
CA THR A 22 -1.38 10.61 -18.89
C THR A 22 -0.53 11.88 -18.77
N LYS A 23 0.38 12.10 -19.74
CA LYS A 23 1.34 13.23 -19.78
C LYS A 23 2.46 13.19 -18.71
N GLU A 24 2.63 12.10 -17.96
CA GLU A 24 3.70 11.95 -16.95
C GLU A 24 5.01 11.43 -17.58
N SER A 25 6.20 11.92 -17.21
CA SER A 25 7.49 11.35 -17.66
C SER A 25 7.93 10.15 -16.80
N PHE A 26 8.82 9.29 -17.31
CA PHE A 26 9.35 8.18 -16.48
C PHE A 26 10.10 8.67 -15.24
N SER A 27 10.82 9.78 -15.35
CA SER A 27 11.47 10.43 -14.21
C SER A 27 10.46 10.90 -13.16
N ASP A 28 9.25 11.30 -13.57
CA ASP A 28 8.18 11.70 -12.65
C ASP A 28 7.55 10.49 -11.97
N VAL A 29 7.32 9.39 -12.71
CA VAL A 29 6.87 8.12 -12.12
C VAL A 29 7.85 7.67 -11.04
N VAL A 30 9.15 7.64 -11.35
CA VAL A 30 10.20 7.24 -10.40
C VAL A 30 10.18 8.16 -9.18
N ARG A 31 10.11 9.48 -9.36
CA ARG A 31 9.98 10.41 -8.22
C ARG A 31 8.73 10.14 -7.39
N ARG A 32 7.56 9.93 -8.02
CA ARG A 32 6.29 9.68 -7.33
C ARG A 32 6.32 8.40 -6.50
N ILE A 33 6.83 7.29 -7.06
CA ILE A 33 6.87 6.00 -6.35
C ILE A 33 7.95 5.96 -5.26
N THR A 34 9.06 6.69 -5.45
CA THR A 34 10.15 6.75 -4.46
C THR A 34 9.94 7.84 -3.41
N THR A 35 8.97 8.72 -3.59
CA THR A 35 8.56 9.70 -2.58
C THR A 35 7.96 8.94 -1.40
N LYS A 36 8.77 8.75 -0.35
CA LYS A 36 8.28 8.33 0.96
C LYS A 36 7.49 9.49 1.55
N LYS A 37 6.17 9.52 1.39
CA LYS A 37 5.35 10.39 2.27
C LYS A 37 5.44 9.81 3.68
N PRO A 38 5.99 10.54 4.65
CA PRO A 38 6.05 10.02 6.01
C PRO A 38 4.62 9.79 6.49
N LEU A 39 4.37 8.70 7.23
CA LEU A 39 3.03 8.42 7.76
C LEU A 39 2.52 9.56 8.66
N THR A 40 3.43 10.36 9.21
CA THR A 40 3.12 11.58 9.96
C THR A 40 2.44 12.66 9.10
N ALA A 41 2.58 12.63 7.76
CA ALA A 41 1.83 13.52 6.87
C ALA A 41 0.32 13.24 6.89
N PHE A 42 -0.11 12.11 7.45
CA PHE A 42 -1.52 11.77 7.65
C PHE A 42 -2.00 12.03 9.10
N ALA A 43 -1.10 12.47 10.00
CA ALA A 43 -1.47 12.83 11.36
C ALA A 43 -2.38 14.06 11.37
N GLY A 44 -3.49 13.98 12.10
CA GLY A 44 -4.48 15.06 12.20
C GLY A 44 -5.57 15.07 11.12
N LEU A 45 -5.55 14.13 10.16
CA LEU A 45 -6.62 14.01 9.15
C LEU A 45 -7.93 13.43 9.69
N LEU A 46 -7.87 12.67 10.78
CA LEU A 46 -9.04 12.05 11.41
C LEU A 46 -9.30 12.74 12.75
N THR A 47 -10.57 13.05 13.01
CA THR A 47 -11.00 13.38 14.37
C THR A 47 -10.83 12.17 15.28
N GLU A 48 -10.73 12.38 16.60
CA GLU A 48 -10.65 11.26 17.57
C GLU A 48 -11.80 10.26 17.41
N THR A 49 -13.00 10.76 17.07
CA THR A 49 -14.18 9.92 16.87
C THR A 49 -14.05 9.03 15.63
N GLU A 50 -13.52 9.56 14.53
CA GLU A 50 -13.28 8.82 13.29
C GLU A 50 -12.14 7.82 13.46
N ALA A 51 -11.06 8.22 14.12
CA ALA A 51 -9.95 7.35 14.48
C ALA A 51 -10.44 6.15 15.31
N THR A 52 -11.27 6.40 16.32
CA THR A 52 -11.88 5.35 17.15
C THR A 52 -12.78 4.41 16.35
N LYS A 53 -13.54 4.93 15.38
CA LYS A 53 -14.39 4.11 14.49
C LYS A 53 -13.54 3.19 13.61
N VAL A 54 -12.49 3.73 13.00
CA VAL A 54 -11.55 2.96 12.17
C VAL A 54 -10.85 1.89 13.01
N GLU A 55 -10.39 2.23 14.20
CA GLU A 55 -9.75 1.29 15.12
C GLU A 55 -10.69 0.13 15.48
N LYS A 56 -11.94 0.43 15.88
CA LYS A 56 -12.95 -0.60 16.18
C LYS A 56 -13.24 -1.49 14.97
N ALA A 57 -13.30 -0.93 13.77
CA ALA A 57 -13.50 -1.71 12.54
C ALA A 57 -12.34 -2.68 12.27
N ILE A 58 -11.10 -2.22 12.43
CA ILE A 58 -9.88 -3.05 12.30
C ILE A 58 -9.88 -4.18 13.33
N GLN A 59 -10.17 -3.87 14.60
CA GLN A 59 -10.22 -4.87 15.68
C GLN A 59 -11.27 -5.95 15.39
N LYS A 60 -12.49 -5.56 14.99
CA LYS A 60 -13.55 -6.51 14.58
C LYS A 60 -13.12 -7.36 13.39
N GLY A 61 -12.48 -6.77 12.40
CA GLY A 61 -11.96 -7.49 11.24
C GLY A 61 -10.92 -8.55 11.63
N ARG A 62 -9.97 -8.19 12.50
CA ARG A 62 -8.95 -9.11 13.02
C ARG A 62 -9.55 -10.24 13.84
N ALA A 63 -10.52 -9.96 14.70
CA ALA A 63 -11.23 -10.97 15.48
C ALA A 63 -11.91 -12.01 14.57
N ARG A 64 -12.70 -11.56 13.58
CA ARG A 64 -13.33 -12.44 12.59
C ARG A 64 -12.31 -13.27 11.82
N SER A 65 -11.16 -12.68 11.47
CA SER A 65 -10.13 -13.42 10.73
C SER A 65 -9.49 -14.52 11.58
N ARG A 66 -9.26 -14.26 12.88
CA ARG A 66 -8.75 -15.26 13.82
C ARG A 66 -9.76 -16.38 14.05
N GLU A 67 -11.03 -16.03 14.24
CA GLU A 67 -12.12 -16.99 14.40
C GLU A 67 -12.22 -17.93 13.20
N ARG A 68 -12.22 -17.38 11.97
CA ARG A 68 -12.19 -18.20 10.75
C ARG A 68 -10.98 -19.12 10.72
N ALA A 69 -9.78 -18.60 11.00
CA ALA A 69 -8.57 -19.41 10.99
C ALA A 69 -8.62 -20.57 12.00
N LEU A 70 -9.17 -20.33 13.20
CA LEU A 70 -9.38 -21.37 14.21
C LEU A 70 -10.40 -22.42 13.75
N LYS A 71 -11.51 -22.00 13.15
CA LYS A 71 -12.53 -22.90 12.61
C LYS A 71 -11.98 -23.81 11.51
N LEU A 72 -11.26 -23.25 10.53
CA LEU A 72 -10.60 -24.05 9.50
C LEU A 72 -9.60 -25.02 10.13
N LYS A 73 -8.79 -24.57 11.10
CA LYS A 73 -7.84 -25.46 11.79
C LYS A 73 -8.55 -26.65 12.47
N SER A 74 -9.69 -26.44 13.12
CA SER A 74 -10.45 -27.54 13.74
C SER A 74 -11.02 -28.51 12.72
N GLU A 75 -11.44 -28.04 11.54
CA GLU A 75 -12.00 -28.89 10.48
C GLU A 75 -10.95 -29.78 9.80
N PHE A 76 -9.67 -29.38 9.79
CA PHE A 76 -8.57 -30.17 9.24
C PHE A 76 -7.90 -31.13 10.24
N GLN A 77 -8.30 -31.11 11.52
CA GLN A 77 -7.73 -31.97 12.58
C GLN A 77 -8.66 -33.11 13.03
N SER A 78 -9.81 -33.26 12.37
CA SER A 78 -10.81 -34.34 12.54
C SER A 78 -10.87 -35.20 11.30
#